data_AF-A0A328TKE2-F1
#
_entry.id   AF-A0A328TKE2-F1
#
_cell.length_a   1.000
_cell.length_b   1.000
_cell.length_c   1.000
_cell.angle_alpha   90.00
_cell.angle_beta   90.00
_cell.angle_gamma   90.00
#
_symmetry.space_group_name_H-M   'P 1'
#
loop_
_entity.id
_entity.type
_entity.pdbx_description
1 polymer ?
#
loop_
_entity_poly.entity_id
_entity_poly.type
_entity_poly.pdbx_seq_one_letter_code
_entity_poly.pdbx_strand_id
1 'polypeptide(L)'
;IVQQTLKPGMTVSHVARLHGVNANHVFTWRRQYQNGSLTAVSAGEDVVPASELIAAMKQIKELQRLLGKKTMEVELLKEAVEDQLGALGLVTNAVVLWHTIYMQAVLAHLRAQGETLNDEDIARLSPLCHGHINMLGHYSFTLAELVTKGHLRPLKEASEAENVA
;
A
#
# COMPACT_ATOMS: atom_id res chain seq x y z
N ILE A 1 27.76 35.61 31.64
CA ILE A 1 28.30 35.40 33.01
C ILE A 1 29.54 34.49 33.01
N VAL A 2 29.47 33.24 32.54
CA VAL A 2 30.59 32.27 32.62
C VAL A 2 31.88 32.71 31.91
N GLN A 3 31.80 33.24 30.68
CA GLN A 3 32.98 33.73 29.94
C GLN A 3 33.73 34.87 30.67
N GLN A 4 33.04 35.66 31.50
CA GLN A 4 33.67 36.74 32.27
C GLN A 4 34.52 36.20 33.42
N THR A 5 34.19 35.01 33.96
CA THR A 5 34.98 34.33 35.00
C THR A 5 36.28 33.70 34.49
N LEU A 6 36.46 33.62 33.17
CA LEU A 6 37.64 33.06 32.52
C LEU A 6 38.67 34.13 32.16
N LYS A 7 38.35 35.42 32.33
CA LYS A 7 39.28 36.52 32.08
C LYS A 7 40.34 36.59 33.19
N PRO A 8 41.62 36.86 32.87
CA PRO A 8 42.67 37.03 33.87
C PRO A 8 42.28 38.09 34.90
N GLY A 9 42.39 37.77 36.19
CA GLY A 9 42.04 38.67 37.30
C GLY A 9 40.57 38.65 37.75
N MET A 10 39.66 37.94 37.05
CA MET A 10 38.25 37.84 37.45
C MET A 10 37.98 36.58 38.30
N THR A 11 37.56 36.77 39.55
CA THR A 11 37.14 35.67 40.42
C THR A 11 35.65 35.39 40.30
N VAL A 12 35.26 34.12 40.48
CA VAL A 12 33.86 33.69 40.43
C VAL A 12 33.00 34.48 41.43
N SER A 13 33.51 34.73 42.63
CA SER A 13 32.82 35.49 43.68
C SER A 13 32.67 36.98 43.37
N HIS A 14 33.58 37.57 42.58
CA HIS A 14 33.45 38.95 42.10
C HIS A 14 32.38 39.05 41.01
N VAL A 15 32.43 38.14 40.03
CA VAL A 15 31.43 38.07 38.96
C VAL A 15 30.04 37.76 39.51
N ALA A 16 29.94 36.88 40.52
CA ALA A 16 28.68 36.56 41.19
C ALA A 16 28.03 37.79 41.84
N ARG A 17 28.81 38.61 42.55
CA ARG A 17 28.34 39.87 43.15
C ARG A 17 27.95 40.91 42.10
N LEU A 18 28.73 41.02 41.03
CA LEU A 18 28.46 41.97 39.94
C LEU A 18 27.11 41.71 39.25
N HIS A 19 26.73 40.43 39.13
CA HIS A 19 25.49 40.01 38.47
C HIS A 19 24.36 39.65 39.44
N GLY A 20 24.56 39.81 40.75
CA GLY A 20 23.55 39.50 41.77
C GLY A 20 23.16 38.01 41.82
N VAL A 21 24.05 37.10 41.41
CA VAL A 21 23.80 35.65 41.33
C VAL A 21 24.60 34.89 42.38
N ASN A 22 24.11 33.73 42.82
CA ASN A 22 24.83 32.90 43.79
C ASN A 22 26.14 32.36 43.19
N ALA A 23 27.26 32.54 43.91
CA ALA A 23 28.58 32.11 43.47
C ALA A 23 28.68 30.59 43.19
N ASN A 24 27.92 29.75 43.92
CA ASN A 24 27.88 28.30 43.70
C ASN A 24 27.31 27.94 42.32
N HIS A 25 26.33 28.70 41.82
CA HIS A 25 25.77 28.52 40.48
C HIS A 25 26.80 28.89 39.41
N VAL A 26 27.52 30.00 39.62
CA VAL A 26 28.57 30.44 38.69
C VAL A 26 29.74 29.45 38.64
N PHE A 27 30.12 28.83 39.76
CA PHE A 27 31.11 27.74 39.80
C PHE A 27 30.64 26.51 39.00
N THR A 28 29.39 26.11 39.21
CA THR A 28 28.79 24.95 38.52
C THR A 28 28.72 25.19 37.01
N TRP A 29 28.25 26.37 36.59
CA TRP A 29 28.20 26.76 35.18
C TRP A 29 29.59 26.88 34.54
N ARG A 30 30.61 27.36 35.26
CA ARG A 30 32.00 27.39 34.78
C ARG A 30 32.54 25.99 34.55
N ARG A 31 32.28 25.06 35.48
CA ARG A 31 32.69 23.65 35.36
C ARG A 31 32.02 22.97 34.16
N GLN A 32 30.72 23.19 33.98
CA GLN A 32 29.96 22.66 32.84
C GLN A 32 30.45 23.23 31.50
N TYR A 33 30.74 24.54 31.44
CA TYR A 33 31.33 25.20 30.28
C TYR A 33 32.70 24.62 29.90
N GLN A 34 33.57 24.36 30.87
CA GLN A 34 34.89 23.76 30.64
C GLN A 34 34.82 22.30 30.19
N ASN A 35 33.79 21.57 30.65
CA ASN A 35 33.55 20.18 30.26
C ASN A 35 32.82 20.05 28.91
N GLY A 36 32.60 21.15 28.18
CA GLY A 36 31.94 21.17 26.87
C GLY A 36 30.44 20.89 26.92
N SER A 37 29.84 20.88 28.11
CA SER A 37 28.42 20.58 28.34
C SER A 37 27.68 21.88 28.65
N LEU A 38 27.39 22.69 27.62
CA LEU A 38 26.38 23.74 27.74
C LEU A 38 25.58 23.89 26.45
N THR A 39 24.32 23.49 26.53
CA THR A 39 23.22 24.36 26.13
C THR A 39 22.70 25.03 27.39
N ALA A 40 22.91 26.34 27.51
CA ALA A 40 22.34 27.14 28.59
C ALA A 40 20.92 27.57 28.17
N VAL A 41 19.88 27.12 28.87
CA VAL A 41 18.56 27.77 28.84
C VAL A 41 18.00 27.84 30.27
N SER A 42 17.19 28.87 30.54
CA SER A 42 16.69 29.33 31.84
C SER A 42 16.12 28.26 32.78
N ALA A 43 16.10 28.61 34.06
CA ALA A 43 15.48 27.84 35.14
C ALA A 43 14.01 27.49 34.82
N GLY A 44 13.75 26.24 34.48
CA GLY A 44 12.40 25.69 34.30
C GLY A 44 12.22 24.74 33.11
N GLU A 45 13.12 24.75 32.12
CA GLU A 45 13.08 23.81 31.00
C GLU A 45 14.03 22.62 31.23
N ASP A 46 13.52 21.42 30.95
CA ASP A 46 14.30 20.18 31.02
C ASP A 46 15.29 20.14 29.86
N VAL A 47 16.58 20.28 30.18
CA VAL A 47 17.63 20.43 29.17
C VAL A 47 18.06 19.05 28.71
N VAL A 48 17.66 18.67 27.49
CA VAL A 48 18.11 17.42 26.85
C VAL A 48 19.63 17.48 26.62
N PRO A 49 20.41 16.53 27.14
CA PRO A 49 21.85 16.44 26.90
C PRO A 49 22.18 16.36 25.41
N ALA A 50 23.29 16.96 24.98
CA ALA A 50 23.75 16.91 23.59
C ALA A 50 23.92 15.46 23.07
N SER A 51 24.29 14.52 23.95
CA SER A 51 24.39 13.09 23.63
C SER A 51 23.04 12.47 23.28
N GLU A 52 21.96 12.88 23.95
CA GLU A 52 20.61 12.41 23.68
C GLU A 52 20.06 13.00 22.38
N LEU A 53 20.33 14.28 22.12
CA LEU A 53 20.00 14.90 20.83
C LEU A 53 20.69 14.19 19.67
N ILE A 54 22.00 13.90 19.79
CA ILE A 54 22.77 13.18 18.77
C ILE A 54 22.22 11.76 18.57
N ALA A 55 21.88 11.06 19.66
CA ALA A 55 21.29 9.72 19.60
C ALA A 55 19.91 9.74 18.92
N ALA A 56 19.05 10.69 19.29
CA ALA A 56 17.73 10.88 18.68
C ALA A 56 17.84 11.23 17.20
N MET A 57 18.76 12.12 16.80
CA MET A 57 19.03 12.44 15.40
C MET A 57 19.48 11.20 14.61
N LYS A 58 20.31 10.34 15.21
CA LYS A 58 20.74 9.07 14.58
C LYS A 58 19.55 8.12 14.41
N GLN A 59 18.69 7.98 15.42
CA GLN A 59 17.46 7.20 15.32
C GLN A 59 16.50 7.75 14.26
N ILE A 60 16.30 9.07 14.21
CA ILE A 60 15.46 9.72 13.20
C ILE A 60 15.98 9.38 11.80
N LYS A 61 17.30 9.49 11.57
CA LYS A 61 17.89 9.14 10.28
C LYS A 61 17.67 7.68 9.90
N GLU A 62 17.76 6.77 10.87
CA GLU A 62 17.53 5.35 10.64
C GLU A 62 16.05 5.04 10.37
N LEU A 63 15.13 5.66 11.12
CA LEU A 63 13.69 5.54 10.89
C LEU A 63 13.29 6.11 9.52
N GLN A 64 13.86 7.25 9.11
CA GLN A 64 13.65 7.81 7.77
C GLN A 64 14.11 6.84 6.68
N ARG A 65 15.25 6.17 6.89
CA ARG A 65 15.76 5.15 5.96
C ARG A 65 14.83 3.93 5.89
N LEU A 66 14.39 3.41 7.05
CA LEU A 66 13.48 2.27 7.11
C LEU A 66 12.11 2.60 6.51
N LEU A 67 11.59 3.80 6.79
CA LEU A 67 10.34 4.28 6.22
C LEU A 67 10.45 4.37 4.69
N GLY A 68 11.54 4.94 4.16
CA GLY A 68 11.76 4.98 2.71
C GLY A 68 11.76 3.58 2.07
N LYS A 69 12.43 2.60 2.70
CA LYS A 69 12.38 1.20 2.25
C LYS A 69 10.96 0.64 2.27
N LYS A 70 10.22 0.87 3.35
CA LYS A 70 8.87 0.35 3.51
C LYS A 70 7.89 0.98 2.53
N THR A 71 8.04 2.27 2.23
CA THR A 71 7.25 2.96 1.20
C THR A 71 7.44 2.30 -0.17
N MET A 72 8.69 2.02 -0.57
CA MET A 72 8.95 1.33 -1.84
C MET A 72 8.34 -0.08 -1.88
N GLU A 73 8.45 -0.86 -0.79
CA GLU A 73 7.79 -2.18 -0.72
C GLU A 73 6.27 -2.06 -0.88
N VAL A 74 5.65 -1.07 -0.26
CA VAL A 74 4.20 -0.85 -0.36
C VAL A 74 3.80 -0.45 -1.77
N GLU A 75 4.58 0.38 -2.46
CA GLU A 75 4.33 0.74 -3.87
C GLU A 75 4.40 -0.48 -4.78
N LEU A 76 5.45 -1.31 -4.65
CA LEU A 76 5.58 -2.55 -5.42
C LEU A 76 4.44 -3.53 -5.16
N LEU A 77 4.00 -3.67 -3.90
CA LEU A 77 2.87 -4.52 -3.55
C LEU A 77 1.56 -3.99 -4.16
N LYS A 78 1.36 -2.67 -4.19
CA LYS A 78 0.18 -2.08 -4.83
C LYS A 78 0.16 -2.33 -6.33
N GLU A 79 1.28 -2.09 -7.01
CA GLU A 79 1.43 -2.36 -8.44
C GLU A 79 1.11 -3.83 -8.75
N ALA A 80 1.68 -4.77 -7.99
CA ALA A 80 1.40 -6.19 -8.16
C ALA A 80 -0.08 -6.56 -7.95
N VAL A 81 -0.76 -5.92 -6.98
CA VAL A 81 -2.20 -6.11 -6.75
C VAL A 81 -3.02 -5.50 -7.88
N GLU A 82 -2.67 -4.31 -8.36
CA GLU A 82 -3.33 -3.65 -9.49
C GLU A 82 -3.24 -4.50 -10.76
N ASP A 83 -2.06 -5.07 -11.05
CA ASP A 83 -1.86 -6.00 -12.17
C ASP A 83 -2.75 -7.25 -12.06
N GLN A 84 -2.83 -7.85 -10.87
CA GLN A 84 -3.69 -9.01 -10.64
C GLN A 84 -5.17 -8.68 -10.81
N LEU A 85 -5.63 -7.54 -10.26
CA LEU A 85 -7.00 -7.08 -10.41
C LEU A 85 -7.33 -6.74 -11.86
N GLY A 86 -6.38 -6.16 -12.60
CA GLY A 86 -6.50 -5.90 -14.03
C GLY A 86 -6.66 -7.19 -14.83
N ALA A 87 -5.82 -8.19 -14.57
CA ALA A 87 -5.91 -9.51 -15.22
C ALA A 87 -7.23 -10.23 -14.89
N LEU A 88 -7.63 -10.23 -13.61
CA LEU A 88 -8.90 -10.83 -13.18
C LEU A 88 -10.12 -10.13 -13.81
N GLY A 89 -10.09 -8.80 -13.90
CA GLY A 89 -11.12 -8.02 -14.58
C GLY A 89 -11.20 -8.37 -16.07
N LEU A 90 -10.06 -8.52 -16.74
CA LEU A 90 -10.02 -8.91 -18.15
C LEU A 90 -10.61 -10.31 -18.38
N VAL A 91 -10.25 -11.29 -17.55
CA VAL A 91 -10.81 -12.65 -17.63
C VAL A 91 -12.32 -12.64 -17.36
N THR A 92 -12.76 -11.92 -16.34
CA THR A 92 -14.19 -11.80 -16.01
C THR A 92 -14.97 -11.19 -17.18
N ASN A 93 -14.46 -10.13 -17.78
CA ASN A 93 -15.07 -9.49 -18.94
C ASN A 93 -15.12 -10.42 -20.16
N ALA A 94 -14.05 -11.19 -20.40
CA ALA A 94 -14.01 -12.17 -21.48
C ALA A 94 -15.05 -13.28 -21.29
N VAL A 95 -15.22 -13.77 -20.06
CA VAL A 95 -16.25 -14.75 -19.69
C VAL A 95 -17.65 -14.18 -19.89
N VAL A 96 -17.94 -12.99 -19.39
CA VAL A 96 -19.23 -12.32 -19.54
C VAL A 96 -19.57 -12.08 -21.01
N LEU A 97 -18.59 -11.64 -21.80
CA LEU A 97 -18.75 -11.45 -23.24
C LEU A 97 -19.08 -12.79 -23.92
N TRP A 98 -18.33 -13.85 -23.60
CA TRP A 98 -18.59 -15.19 -24.11
C TRP A 98 -20.01 -15.65 -23.76
N HIS A 99 -20.44 -15.53 -22.51
CA HIS A 99 -21.79 -15.89 -22.08
C HIS A 99 -22.85 -15.13 -22.86
N THR A 100 -22.68 -13.82 -23.01
CA THR A 100 -23.64 -12.97 -23.73
C THR A 100 -23.77 -13.38 -25.20
N ILE A 101 -22.65 -13.66 -25.87
CA ILE A 101 -22.66 -14.10 -27.28
C ILE A 101 -23.33 -15.48 -27.44
N TYR A 102 -23.02 -16.44 -26.57
CA TYR A 102 -23.62 -17.78 -26.66
C TYR A 102 -25.10 -17.79 -26.27
N MET A 103 -25.50 -17.02 -25.25
CA MET A 103 -26.92 -16.86 -24.91
C MET A 103 -27.69 -16.26 -26.09
N GLN A 104 -27.14 -15.25 -26.77
CA GLN A 104 -27.76 -14.69 -27.97
C GLN A 104 -27.89 -15.73 -29.09
N ALA A 105 -26.87 -16.58 -29.29
CA ALA A 105 -26.92 -17.67 -30.28
C ALA A 105 -27.99 -18.71 -29.93
N VAL A 106 -28.13 -19.08 -28.66
CA VAL A 106 -29.18 -19.98 -28.18
C VAL A 106 -30.58 -19.38 -28.39
N LEU A 107 -30.78 -18.12 -28.02
CA LEU A 107 -32.05 -17.43 -28.23
C LEU A 107 -32.43 -17.35 -29.73
N ALA A 108 -31.44 -17.08 -30.60
CA ALA A 108 -31.64 -17.07 -32.04
C ALA A 108 -32.02 -18.47 -32.58
N HIS A 109 -31.36 -19.52 -32.08
CA HIS A 109 -31.65 -20.89 -32.45
C HIS A 109 -33.06 -21.32 -32.04
N LEU A 110 -33.48 -21.02 -30.81
CA LEU A 110 -34.83 -21.34 -30.31
C LEU A 110 -35.92 -20.58 -31.10
N ARG A 111 -35.69 -19.29 -31.40
CA ARG A 111 -36.60 -18.52 -32.27
C ARG A 111 -36.70 -19.12 -33.67
N ALA A 112 -35.60 -19.61 -34.24
CA ALA A 112 -35.59 -20.25 -35.55
C ALA A 112 -36.34 -21.60 -35.57
N GLN A 113 -36.40 -22.29 -34.42
CA GLN A 113 -37.16 -23.52 -34.24
C GLN A 113 -38.66 -23.27 -34.00
N GLY A 114 -39.08 -22.02 -33.88
CA GLY A 114 -40.48 -21.64 -33.65
C GLY A 114 -40.91 -21.68 -32.18
N GLU A 115 -39.96 -21.78 -31.24
CA GLU A 115 -40.25 -21.72 -29.81
C GLU A 115 -40.70 -20.32 -29.37
N THR A 116 -41.74 -20.25 -28.56
CA THR A 116 -42.25 -18.99 -28.02
C THR A 116 -41.47 -18.61 -26.78
N LEU A 117 -40.53 -17.68 -26.93
CA LEU A 117 -39.74 -17.15 -25.81
C LEU A 117 -40.46 -15.93 -25.21
N ASN A 118 -40.65 -15.94 -23.89
CA ASN A 118 -41.19 -14.79 -23.16
C ASN A 118 -40.10 -13.73 -22.97
N ASP A 119 -40.41 -12.48 -23.31
CA ASP A 119 -39.48 -11.35 -23.16
C ASP A 119 -39.12 -11.09 -21.69
N GLU A 120 -40.01 -11.42 -20.74
CA GLU A 120 -39.72 -11.31 -19.31
C GLU A 120 -38.62 -12.28 -18.86
N ASP A 121 -38.62 -13.50 -19.40
CA ASP A 121 -37.61 -14.51 -19.09
C ASP A 121 -36.25 -14.15 -19.70
N ILE A 122 -36.26 -13.60 -20.92
CA ILE A 122 -35.05 -13.07 -21.57
C ILE A 122 -34.45 -11.92 -20.74
N ALA A 123 -35.28 -11.02 -20.22
CA ALA A 123 -34.84 -9.90 -19.39
C ALA A 123 -34.22 -10.33 -18.05
N ARG A 124 -34.54 -11.54 -17.56
CA ARG A 124 -33.99 -12.12 -16.33
C ARG A 124 -32.70 -12.92 -16.53
N LEU A 125 -32.28 -13.15 -17.78
CA LEU A 125 -31.03 -13.87 -18.06
C LEU A 125 -29.82 -13.11 -17.55
N SER A 126 -28.95 -13.80 -16.82
CA SER A 126 -27.69 -13.25 -16.30
C SER A 126 -26.49 -13.86 -17.02
N PRO A 127 -25.55 -13.04 -17.54
CA PRO A 127 -24.31 -13.52 -18.13
C PRO A 127 -23.23 -13.85 -17.08
N LEU A 128 -23.59 -13.97 -15.79
CA LEU A 128 -22.65 -14.29 -14.71
C LEU A 128 -22.74 -15.76 -14.26
N CYS A 129 -23.48 -16.59 -14.99
CA CYS A 129 -23.63 -18.01 -14.70
C CYS A 129 -22.31 -18.76 -14.84
N HIS A 130 -21.80 -19.34 -13.75
CA HIS A 130 -20.45 -19.93 -13.70
C HIS A 130 -20.43 -21.47 -13.59
N GLY A 131 -21.60 -22.14 -13.50
CA GLY A 131 -21.66 -23.60 -13.24
C GLY A 131 -20.97 -24.49 -14.28
N HIS A 132 -20.76 -23.99 -15.50
CA HIS A 132 -20.07 -24.70 -16.58
C HIS A 132 -18.59 -24.29 -16.75
N ILE A 133 -18.06 -23.44 -15.88
CA ILE A 133 -16.68 -22.99 -15.92
C ILE A 133 -15.90 -23.69 -14.82
N ASN A 134 -14.99 -24.57 -15.22
CA ASN A 134 -14.03 -25.13 -14.29
C ASN A 134 -12.79 -24.21 -14.25
N MET A 135 -12.54 -23.57 -13.11
CA MET A 135 -11.38 -22.69 -12.93
C MET A 135 -10.11 -23.45 -12.51
N LEU A 136 -10.21 -24.75 -12.23
CA LEU A 136 -9.10 -25.56 -11.72
C LEU A 136 -8.45 -26.39 -12.83
N GLY A 137 -7.12 -26.45 -12.83
CA GLY A 137 -6.33 -27.31 -13.71
C GLY A 137 -5.52 -26.56 -14.77
N HIS A 138 -4.80 -27.32 -15.59
CA HIS A 138 -4.06 -26.80 -16.74
C HIS A 138 -4.84 -27.12 -18.02
N TYR A 139 -5.23 -26.08 -18.75
CA TYR A 139 -5.95 -26.22 -20.01
C TYR A 139 -5.00 -26.11 -21.19
N SER A 140 -5.00 -27.14 -22.03
CA SER A 140 -4.45 -27.07 -23.39
C SER A 140 -5.61 -27.23 -24.35
N PHE A 141 -5.75 -26.32 -25.32
CA PHE A 141 -6.79 -26.40 -26.32
C PHE A 141 -6.21 -26.23 -27.72
N THR A 142 -6.70 -27.06 -28.65
CA THR A 142 -6.49 -26.89 -30.08
C THR A 142 -7.70 -26.15 -30.64
N LEU A 143 -7.49 -24.97 -31.21
CA LEU A 143 -8.58 -24.17 -31.74
C LEU A 143 -9.12 -24.80 -33.02
N ALA A 144 -10.41 -25.14 -33.04
CA ALA A 144 -11.07 -25.61 -34.25
C ALA A 144 -11.02 -24.52 -35.34
N GLU A 145 -10.77 -24.91 -36.59
CA GLU A 145 -10.55 -23.96 -37.70
C GLU A 145 -11.73 -22.98 -37.90
N LEU A 146 -12.96 -23.44 -37.65
CA LEU A 146 -14.17 -22.60 -37.64
C LEU A 146 -14.07 -21.46 -36.62
N VAL A 147 -13.56 -21.73 -35.42
CA VAL A 147 -13.39 -20.73 -34.37
C VAL A 147 -12.23 -19.78 -34.71
N THR A 148 -11.16 -20.28 -35.34
CA THR A 148 -10.07 -19.45 -35.87
C THR A 148 -10.58 -18.45 -36.93
N LYS A 149 -11.62 -18.83 -37.69
CA LYS A 149 -12.31 -17.98 -38.67
C LYS A 149 -13.37 -17.06 -38.05
N GLY A 150 -13.53 -17.07 -36.72
CA GLY A 150 -14.46 -16.21 -35.99
C GLY A 150 -15.88 -16.77 -35.85
N HIS A 151 -16.12 -18.04 -36.20
CA HIS A 151 -17.41 -18.67 -35.97
C HIS A 151 -17.55 -19.19 -34.54
N LEU A 152 -18.79 -19.27 -34.05
CA LEU A 152 -19.09 -19.87 -32.75
C LEU A 152 -18.99 -21.40 -32.81
N ARG A 153 -18.67 -22.01 -31.67
CA ARG A 153 -18.79 -23.46 -31.55
C ARG A 153 -20.27 -23.86 -31.66
N PRO A 154 -20.60 -24.98 -32.33
CA PRO A 154 -21.96 -25.49 -32.37
C PRO A 154 -22.55 -25.66 -30.97
N LEU A 155 -23.84 -25.37 -30.84
CA LEU A 155 -24.58 -25.61 -29.60
C LEU A 155 -24.71 -27.13 -29.39
N LYS A 156 -24.59 -27.58 -28.13
CA LYS A 156 -24.84 -28.99 -27.78
C LYS A 156 -26.35 -29.24 -27.78
N GLU A 157 -26.77 -30.39 -28.31
CA GLU A 157 -28.16 -30.80 -28.20
C GLU A 157 -28.48 -31.31 -26.79
N ALA A 158 -29.72 -31.09 -26.33
CA ALA A 158 -30.12 -31.32 -24.95
C ALA A 158 -29.98 -32.79 -24.49
N SER A 159 -29.91 -33.76 -25.40
CA SER A 159 -29.79 -35.18 -25.06
C SER A 159 -28.40 -35.58 -24.52
N GLU A 160 -27.36 -34.78 -24.74
CA GLU A 160 -25.98 -35.09 -24.33
C GLU A 160 -25.60 -34.49 -22.95
N ALA A 161 -26.47 -33.66 -22.35
CA ALA A 161 -26.15 -32.87 -21.16
C ALA A 161 -26.41 -33.58 -19.81
N GLU A 162 -27.13 -34.72 -19.79
CA GLU A 162 -27.51 -35.40 -18.54
C GLU A 162 -26.47 -36.41 -18.01
N ASN A 163 -25.35 -36.64 -18.71
CA ASN A 163 -24.36 -37.67 -18.33
C ASN A 163 -23.01 -37.10 -17.85
N VAL A 164 -22.99 -36.08 -17.00
CA VAL A 164 -21.81 -35.83 -16.14
C VAL A 164 -22.28 -35.25 -14.81
N ALA A 165 -22.40 -36.14 -13.82
CA ALA A 165 -22.55 -35.82 -12.40
C ALA A 165 -21.20 -35.44 -11.77
#